data_AF-A0A931ZRI0-F1
#
_entry.id   AF-A0A931ZRI0-F1
#
_cell.length_a   1.000
_cell.length_b   1.000
_cell.length_c   1.000
_cell.angle_alpha   90.00
_cell.angle_beta   90.00
_cell.angle_gamma   90.00
#
_symmetry.space_group_name_H-M   'P 1'
#
loop_
_entity.id
_entity.type
_entity.pdbx_description
1 polymer ?
#
loop_
_entity_poly.entity_id
_entity_poly.type
_entity_poly.pdbx_seq_one_letter_code
_entity_poly.pdbx_strand_id
1 'polypeptide(L)'
;MNNHNILLKILEIIGYSDDKDAFVDEFLKNVQMQSVIDLIQSLPQDKQSEIKEKLAQIQNDQNKASDLLKAYFTEEQIQEALKNSSKKAMEEYIKAINPTLSSAQKNNLITFSQQINPSA
;
A
#
# COMPACT_ATOMS: atom_id res chain seq x y z
N MET A 1 -15.29 3.19 4.30
CA MET A 1 -14.24 4.21 4.09
C MET A 1 -13.25 3.63 3.09
N ASN A 2 -12.79 4.39 2.09
CA ASN A 2 -11.72 3.91 1.18
C ASN A 2 -10.33 4.20 1.79
N ASN A 3 -9.29 3.53 1.30
CA ASN A 3 -7.91 3.67 1.84
C ASN A 3 -7.40 5.11 1.78
N HIS A 4 -7.78 5.84 0.73
CA HIS A 4 -7.46 7.26 0.56
C HIS A 4 -7.95 8.11 1.73
N ASN A 5 -9.23 8.01 2.09
CA ASN A 5 -9.82 8.79 3.18
C ASN A 5 -9.26 8.41 4.55
N ILE A 6 -8.90 7.13 4.74
CA ILE A 6 -8.25 6.66 5.97
C ILE A 6 -6.87 7.32 6.11
N LEU A 7 -6.06 7.30 5.05
CA LEU A 7 -4.74 7.93 5.05
C LEU A 7 -4.84 9.44 5.30
N LEU A 8 -5.73 10.15 4.61
CA LEU A 8 -5.96 11.57 4.84
C LEU A 8 -6.32 11.87 6.30
N LYS A 9 -7.19 11.05 6.92
CA LYS A 9 -7.57 11.25 8.32
C LYS A 9 -6.41 10.99 9.28
N ILE A 10 -5.57 9.99 8.99
CA ILE A 10 -4.34 9.75 9.75
C ILE A 10 -3.40 10.96 9.65
N LEU A 11 -3.17 11.49 8.45
CA LEU A 11 -2.34 12.67 8.21
C LEU A 11 -2.87 13.91 8.95
N GLU A 12 -4.20 14.08 9.00
CA GLU A 12 -4.84 15.14 9.78
C GLU A 12 -4.58 14.96 11.29
N ILE A 13 -4.77 13.74 11.82
CA ILE A 13 -4.58 13.44 13.24
C ILE A 13 -3.14 13.70 13.68
N ILE A 14 -2.15 13.31 12.86
CA ILE A 14 -0.73 13.50 13.18
C ILE A 14 -0.23 14.92 12.90
N GLY A 15 -1.10 15.81 12.41
CA GLY A 15 -0.75 17.19 12.11
C GLY A 15 0.24 17.32 10.96
N TYR A 16 0.17 16.44 9.96
CA TYR A 16 0.98 16.57 8.75
C TYR A 16 0.67 17.91 8.05
N SER A 17 1.69 18.72 7.83
CA SER A 17 1.57 20.11 7.38
C SER A 17 1.72 20.30 5.87
N ASP A 18 2.34 19.35 5.18
CA ASP A 18 2.57 19.44 3.75
C ASP A 18 1.33 18.97 2.96
N ASP A 19 1.49 18.81 1.64
CA ASP A 19 0.43 18.38 0.75
C ASP A 19 0.01 16.92 1.04
N LYS A 20 -1.13 16.77 1.72
CA LYS A 20 -1.68 15.48 2.13
C LYS A 20 -2.12 14.65 0.94
N ASP A 21 -2.72 15.28 -0.07
CA ASP A 21 -3.21 14.54 -1.25
C ASP A 21 -2.04 13.99 -2.05
N ALA A 22 -1.00 14.80 -2.26
CA ALA A 22 0.24 14.35 -2.90
C ALA A 22 0.91 13.19 -2.13
N PHE A 23 0.96 13.29 -0.80
CA PHE A 23 1.47 12.19 0.04
C PHE A 23 0.65 10.91 -0.15
N VAL A 24 -0.69 11.01 -0.10
CA VAL A 24 -1.58 9.84 -0.23
C VAL A 24 -1.43 9.19 -1.60
N ASP A 25 -1.36 9.97 -2.66
CA ASP A 25 -1.16 9.47 -4.01
C ASP A 25 0.17 8.73 -4.16
N GLU A 26 1.27 9.32 -3.67
CA GLU A 26 2.58 8.69 -3.71
C GLU A 26 2.64 7.43 -2.83
N PHE A 27 2.05 7.49 -1.64
CA PHE A 27 1.96 6.35 -0.73
C PHE A 27 1.22 5.18 -1.36
N LEU A 28 0.04 5.43 -1.96
CA LEU A 28 -0.75 4.39 -2.63
C LEU A 28 -0.03 3.82 -3.85
N LYS A 29 0.67 4.66 -4.62
CA LYS A 29 1.51 4.21 -5.74
C LYS A 29 2.64 3.28 -5.28
N ASN A 30 3.29 3.62 -4.17
CA ASN A 30 4.35 2.78 -3.59
C ASN A 30 3.79 1.45 -3.08
N VAL A 31 2.63 1.46 -2.44
CA VAL A 31 1.92 0.25 -2.02
C VAL A 31 1.58 -0.64 -3.21
N GLN A 32 1.05 -0.07 -4.31
CA GLN A 32 0.78 -0.82 -5.54
C GLN A 32 2.06 -1.44 -6.10
N MET A 33 3.15 -0.68 -6.20
CA MET A 33 4.42 -1.20 -6.69
C MET A 33 4.96 -2.33 -5.81
N GLN A 34 4.90 -2.16 -4.49
CA GLN A 34 5.33 -3.20 -3.55
C GLN A 34 4.47 -4.46 -3.67
N SER A 35 3.16 -4.33 -3.84
CA SER A 35 2.26 -5.49 -4.02
C SER A 35 2.58 -6.30 -5.28
N VAL A 36 2.97 -5.63 -6.37
CA VAL A 36 3.42 -6.30 -7.59
C VAL A 36 4.75 -7.02 -7.36
N ILE A 37 5.68 -6.39 -6.63
CA ILE A 37 6.95 -7.03 -6.28
C ILE A 37 6.71 -8.28 -5.42
N ASP A 38 5.84 -8.18 -4.41
CA ASP A 38 5.51 -9.28 -3.50
C ASP A 38 4.86 -10.45 -4.26
N LEU A 39 3.95 -10.18 -5.19
CA LEU A 39 3.35 -11.18 -6.08
C LEU A 39 4.40 -11.87 -6.95
N ILE A 40 5.29 -11.10 -7.58
CA ILE A 40 6.33 -11.67 -8.43
C ILE A 40 7.24 -12.56 -7.58
N GLN A 41 7.62 -12.12 -6.38
CA GLN A 41 8.47 -12.89 -5.47
C GLN A 41 7.82 -14.18 -4.96
N SER A 42 6.49 -14.29 -4.97
CA SER A 42 5.81 -15.53 -4.58
C SER A 42 5.85 -16.63 -5.66
N LEU A 43 6.30 -16.31 -6.88
CA LEU A 43 6.41 -17.29 -7.96
C LEU A 43 7.72 -18.10 -7.90
N PRO A 44 7.75 -19.28 -8.54
CA PRO A 44 9.00 -19.99 -8.83
C PRO A 44 10.02 -19.13 -9.61
N GLN A 45 11.32 -19.31 -9.34
CA GLN A 45 12.39 -18.42 -9.84
C GLN A 45 12.45 -18.29 -11.37
N ASP A 46 12.11 -19.35 -12.10
CA ASP A 46 11.97 -19.35 -13.56
C ASP A 46 10.85 -18.40 -14.02
N LYS A 47 9.70 -18.44 -13.34
CA LYS A 47 8.55 -17.55 -13.60
C LYS A 47 8.82 -16.11 -13.18
N GLN A 48 9.60 -15.89 -12.12
CA GLN A 48 10.03 -14.54 -11.74
C GLN A 48 10.85 -13.88 -12.84
N SER A 49 11.79 -14.63 -13.42
CA SER A 49 12.67 -14.13 -14.48
C SER A 49 11.86 -13.81 -15.73
N GLU A 50 10.96 -14.72 -16.13
CA GLU A 50 10.04 -14.53 -17.25
C GLU A 50 9.19 -13.26 -17.12
N ILE A 51 8.56 -13.04 -15.96
CA ILE A 51 7.74 -11.84 -15.74
C ILE A 51 8.59 -10.56 -15.77
N LYS A 52 9.76 -10.56 -15.13
CA LYS A 52 10.63 -9.37 -15.09
C LYS A 52 11.05 -8.94 -16.50
N GLU A 53 11.38 -9.88 -17.36
CA GLU A 53 11.69 -9.60 -18.77
C GLU A 53 10.48 -9.01 -19.52
N LYS A 54 9.29 -9.60 -19.35
CA LYS A 54 8.07 -9.09 -19.98
C LYS A 54 7.69 -7.68 -19.48
N LEU A 55 7.83 -7.41 -18.19
CA LEU A 55 7.58 -6.09 -17.61
C LEU A 55 8.57 -5.05 -18.14
N ALA A 56 9.85 -5.40 -18.33
CA ALA A 56 10.83 -4.49 -18.90
C ALA A 56 10.50 -4.08 -20.36
N GLN A 57 9.77 -4.92 -21.09
CA GLN A 57 9.35 -4.65 -22.47
C GLN A 57 8.07 -3.79 -22.58
N ILE A 58 7.32 -3.59 -21.48
CA ILE A 58 6.00 -2.95 -21.50
C ILE A 58 6.06 -1.40 -21.58
N GLN A 59 7.25 -0.77 -21.57
CA GLN A 59 7.45 0.69 -21.78
C GLN A 59 6.51 1.58 -20.95
N ASN A 60 6.30 1.26 -19.67
CA ASN A 60 5.43 2.01 -18.74
C ASN A 60 3.93 2.04 -19.10
N ASP A 61 3.45 1.15 -19.97
CA ASP A 61 2.01 1.00 -20.22
C ASP A 61 1.35 0.25 -19.06
N GLN A 62 0.71 0.99 -18.15
CA GLN A 62 0.06 0.44 -16.96
C GLN A 62 -1.04 -0.58 -17.28
N ASN A 63 -1.76 -0.41 -18.39
CA ASN A 63 -2.82 -1.33 -18.78
C ASN A 63 -2.22 -2.67 -19.19
N LYS A 64 -1.16 -2.65 -20.01
CA LYS A 64 -0.45 -3.87 -20.40
C LYS A 64 0.23 -4.56 -19.22
N ALA A 65 0.75 -3.81 -18.26
CA ALA A 65 1.31 -4.37 -17.04
C ALA A 65 0.22 -5.09 -16.21
N SER A 66 -0.97 -4.49 -16.09
CA SER A 66 -2.12 -5.12 -15.42
C SER A 66 -2.56 -6.41 -16.13
N ASP A 67 -2.68 -6.38 -17.45
CA ASP A 67 -3.08 -7.55 -18.23
C ASP A 67 -2.04 -8.68 -18.14
N LEU A 68 -0.75 -8.34 -18.14
CA LEU A 68 0.31 -9.31 -17.89
C LEU A 68 0.14 -9.97 -16.54
N LEU A 69 -0.08 -9.21 -15.46
CA LEU A 69 -0.23 -9.77 -14.11
C LEU A 69 -1.45 -10.70 -14.00
N LYS A 70 -2.57 -10.35 -14.65
CA LYS A 70 -3.78 -11.19 -14.69
C LYS A 70 -3.58 -12.52 -15.40
N ALA A 71 -2.53 -12.68 -16.20
CA ALA A 71 -2.18 -13.97 -16.81
C ALA A 71 -1.50 -14.95 -15.83
N TYR A 72 -0.98 -14.45 -14.69
CA TYR A 72 -0.27 -15.26 -13.70
C TYR A 72 -0.98 -15.36 -12.36
N PHE A 73 -1.82 -14.37 -12.04
CA PHE A 73 -2.49 -14.26 -10.75
C PHE A 73 -3.99 -14.07 -10.93
N THR A 74 -4.76 -14.64 -10.02
CA THR A 74 -6.19 -14.35 -9.92
C THR A 74 -6.40 -12.95 -9.36
N GLU A 75 -7.58 -12.39 -9.62
CA GLU A 75 -7.98 -11.11 -9.01
C GLU A 75 -7.88 -11.18 -7.47
N GLU A 76 -8.28 -12.29 -6.87
CA GLU A 76 -8.19 -12.50 -5.41
C GLU A 76 -6.76 -12.43 -4.90
N GLN A 77 -5.80 -13.06 -5.59
CA GLN A 77 -4.38 -13.00 -5.24
C GLN A 77 -3.83 -11.57 -5.35
N ILE A 78 -4.25 -10.83 -6.39
CA ILE A 78 -3.86 -9.43 -6.58
C ILE A 78 -4.41 -8.56 -5.45
N GLN A 79 -5.69 -8.73 -5.10
CA GLN A 79 -6.33 -7.98 -4.01
C GLN A 79 -5.73 -8.33 -2.65
N GLU A 80 -5.40 -9.60 -2.41
CA GLU A 80 -4.74 -10.04 -1.19
C GLU A 80 -3.33 -9.45 -1.06
N ALA A 81 -2.54 -9.47 -2.13
CA ALA A 81 -1.23 -8.85 -2.14
C ALA A 81 -1.32 -7.34 -1.86
N LEU A 82 -2.25 -6.64 -2.53
CA LEU A 82 -2.46 -5.21 -2.29
C LEU A 82 -2.86 -4.93 -0.84
N LYS A 83 -3.75 -5.74 -0.26
CA LYS A 83 -4.16 -5.64 1.14
C LYS A 83 -2.98 -5.84 2.09
N ASN A 84 -2.16 -6.86 1.84
CA ASN A 84 -1.01 -7.19 2.69
C ASN A 84 0.07 -6.10 2.61
N SER A 85 0.42 -5.64 1.41
CA SER A 85 1.39 -4.55 1.23
C SER A 85 0.87 -3.23 1.81
N SER A 86 -0.44 -2.93 1.68
CA SER A 86 -1.07 -1.76 2.32
C SER A 86 -0.92 -1.81 3.84
N LYS A 87 -1.23 -2.96 4.44
CA LYS A 87 -1.13 -3.17 5.89
C LYS A 87 0.31 -2.98 6.35
N LYS A 88 1.27 -3.63 5.70
CA LYS A 88 2.69 -3.54 6.03
C LYS A 88 3.21 -2.10 5.91
N ALA A 89 2.92 -1.41 4.81
CA ALA A 89 3.34 -0.03 4.60
C ALA A 89 2.76 0.91 5.67
N MET A 90 1.50 0.72 6.05
CA MET A 90 0.87 1.48 7.12
C MET A 90 1.53 1.21 8.47
N GLU A 91 1.77 -0.05 8.81
CA GLU A 91 2.45 -0.43 10.06
C GLU A 91 3.86 0.18 10.15
N GLU A 92 4.61 0.12 9.04
CA GLU A 92 5.95 0.71 8.95
C GLU A 92 5.90 2.25 9.08
N TYR A 93 4.95 2.90 8.41
CA TYR A 93 4.76 4.34 8.51
C TYR A 93 4.41 4.77 9.93
N ILE A 94 3.39 4.14 10.54
CA ILE A 94 3.00 4.44 11.93
C ILE A 94 4.16 4.20 12.89
N LYS A 95 4.90 3.10 12.74
CA LYS A 95 6.09 2.83 13.56
C LYS A 95 7.16 3.90 13.41
N ALA A 96 7.39 4.40 12.20
CA ALA A 96 8.38 5.44 11.93
C ALA A 96 8.00 6.79 12.55
N ILE A 97 6.72 7.16 12.53
CA ILE A 97 6.25 8.44 13.09
C ILE A 97 5.91 8.37 14.59
N ASN A 98 5.64 7.19 15.15
CA ASN A 98 5.22 7.05 16.55
C ASN A 98 6.14 7.75 17.58
N PRO A 99 7.47 7.81 17.41
CA PRO A 99 8.34 8.57 18.30
C PRO A 99 8.13 10.10 18.25
N THR A 100 7.61 10.63 17.13
CA THR A 100 7.42 12.08 16.92
C THR A 100 6.04 12.56 17.38
N LEU A 101 5.11 11.64 17.63
CA LEU A 101 3.75 11.98 18.03
C LEU A 101 3.65 12.36 19.51
N SER A 102 2.88 13.42 19.77
CA SER A 102 2.43 13.77 21.12
C SER A 102 1.45 12.73 21.67
N SER A 103 1.27 12.71 23.00
CA SER A 103 0.30 11.81 23.65
C SER A 103 -1.12 12.01 23.13
N ALA A 104 -1.52 13.25 22.83
CA ALA A 104 -2.83 13.55 22.28
C ALA A 104 -3.01 12.95 20.87
N GLN A 105 -2.01 13.08 20.00
CA GLN A 105 -2.04 12.50 18.65
C GLN A 105 -2.07 10.97 18.70
N LYS A 106 -1.30 10.35 19.60
CA LYS A 106 -1.35 8.89 19.82
C LYS A 106 -2.73 8.41 20.24
N ASN A 107 -3.34 9.09 21.22
CA ASN A 107 -4.69 8.74 21.68
C ASN A 107 -5.72 8.89 20.56
N ASN A 108 -5.65 9.96 19.78
CA ASN A 108 -6.54 10.18 18.64
C ASN A 108 -6.37 9.11 17.54
N LEU A 109 -5.14 8.65 17.27
CA LEU A 109 -4.89 7.53 16.35
C LEU A 109 -5.48 6.22 16.87
N ILE A 110 -5.36 5.92 18.17
CA ILE A 110 -5.95 4.73 18.79
C ILE A 110 -7.47 4.76 18.66
N THR A 111 -8.10 5.90 19.02
CA THR A 111 -9.55 6.08 18.88
C THR A 111 -10.01 5.93 17.43
N PHE A 112 -9.27 6.51 16.49
CA PHE A 112 -9.59 6.38 15.06
C PHE A 112 -9.45 4.94 14.58
N SER A 113 -8.40 4.22 14.99
CA SER A 113 -8.18 2.80 14.65
C SER A 113 -9.35 1.92 15.10
N GLN A 114 -9.86 2.15 16.33
CA GLN A 114 -11.02 1.42 16.87
C GLN A 114 -12.31 1.68 16.08
N GLN A 115 -12.48 2.86 15.48
CA GLN A 115 -13.67 3.20 14.67
C GLN A 115 -13.67 2.50 13.31
N ILE A 116 -12.48 2.35 12.70
CA ILE A 116 -12.35 1.72 11.38
C ILE A 116 -12.16 0.20 11.46
N ASN A 117 -11.81 -0.33 12.63
CA ASN A 117 -11.68 -1.76 12.86
C ASN A 117 -12.21 -2.13 14.27
N PRO A 118 -13.54 -2.21 14.46
CA PRO A 118 -14.16 -2.39 15.78
C PRO A 118 -13.93 -3.78 16.42
N SER A 119 -13.18 -4.67 15.75
CA SER A 119 -12.91 -6.04 16.18
C SER A 119 -11.43 -6.29 16.55
N ALA A 120 -10.59 -5.26 16.62
CA ALA A 120 -9.17 -5.37 16.99
C ALA A 120 -8.94 -5.28 18.51
#